data_AF-A0A950E478-F1
#
_entry.id   AF-A0A950E478-F1
#
_cell.length_a   1.000
_cell.length_b   1.000
_cell.length_c   1.000
_cell.angle_alpha   90.00
_cell.angle_beta   90.00
_cell.angle_gamma   90.00
#
_symmetry.space_group_name_H-M   'P 1'
#
loop_
_entity.id
_entity.type
_entity.pdbx_description
1 polymer ?
#
loop_
_entity_poly.entity_id
_entity_poly.type
_entity_poly.pdbx_seq_one_letter_code
_entity_poly.pdbx_strand_id
1 'polypeptide(L)'
;MTKAELHKLIDELPDSAVEGAGVLLRGIIKGPIDPDQAWFWTPEWQEGEHEAEAELARGAGVVYRSTEDFISHLESVPPAESD
;
A
#
# COMPACT_ATOMS: atom_id res chain seq x y z
N MET A 1 19.84 6.20 0.21
CA MET A 1 19.98 5.40 1.44
C MET A 1 20.97 4.27 1.21
N THR A 2 21.92 4.08 2.12
CA THR A 2 22.91 2.99 2.16
C THR A 2 22.61 2.05 3.34
N LYS A 3 23.24 0.87 3.39
CA LYS A 3 23.11 -0.04 4.55
C LYS A 3 23.57 0.59 5.87
N ALA A 4 24.62 1.41 5.82
CA ALA A 4 25.11 2.11 7.00
C ALA A 4 24.12 3.18 7.50
N GLU A 5 23.46 3.89 6.58
CA GLU A 5 22.39 4.83 6.92
C GLU A 5 21.17 4.10 7.49
N LEU A 6 20.80 2.94 6.93
CA LEU A 6 19.71 2.11 7.45
C LEU A 6 19.99 1.60 8.88
N HIS A 7 21.22 1.15 9.17
CA HIS A 7 21.57 0.73 10.53
C HIS A 7 21.39 1.86 11.54
N LYS A 8 21.78 3.10 11.20
CA LYS A 8 21.57 4.25 12.08
C LYS A 8 20.08 4.51 12.35
N LEU A 9 19.24 4.41 11.33
CA LEU A 9 17.78 4.54 11.51
C LEU A 9 17.22 3.46 12.44
N ILE A 10 17.71 2.22 12.32
CA ILE A 10 17.31 1.12 13.20
C ILE A 10 17.73 1.41 14.65
N ASP A 11 18.93 1.94 14.86
CA ASP A 11 19.42 2.29 16.20
C ASP A 11 18.62 3.44 16.85
N GLU A 12 17.98 4.30 16.04
CA GLU A 12 17.16 5.43 16.48
C GLU A 12 15.67 5.06 16.69
N LEU A 13 15.24 3.84 16.32
CA LEU A 13 13.85 3.43 16.50
C LEU A 13 13.47 3.37 17.99
N PRO A 14 12.27 3.84 18.38
CA PRO A 14 11.75 3.56 19.70
C PRO A 14 11.50 2.06 19.85
N ASP A 15 11.70 1.51 21.05
CA ASP A 15 11.50 0.07 21.33
C ASP A 15 10.14 -0.44 20.86
N SER A 16 9.09 0.40 20.95
CA SER A 16 7.73 0.07 20.49
C SER A 16 7.61 -0.14 18.98
N ALA A 17 8.54 0.37 18.17
CA ALA A 17 8.52 0.24 16.72
C ALA A 17 9.40 -0.91 16.19
N VAL A 18 10.27 -1.49 17.03
CA VAL A 18 11.24 -2.51 16.62
C VAL A 18 10.55 -3.76 16.06
N GLU A 19 9.45 -4.20 16.66
CA GLU A 19 8.70 -5.36 16.19
C GLU A 19 8.15 -5.13 14.76
N GLY A 20 7.49 -3.98 14.53
CA GLY A 20 6.94 -3.61 13.23
C GLY A 20 8.02 -3.48 12.15
N ALA A 21 9.12 -2.79 12.45
CA ALA A 21 10.27 -2.69 11.55
C ALA A 21 10.85 -4.08 11.20
N GLY A 22 10.90 -4.99 12.19
CA GLY A 22 11.35 -6.36 11.99
C GLY A 22 10.44 -7.17 11.04
N VAL A 23 9.13 -6.96 11.08
CA VAL A 23 8.18 -7.58 10.15
C VAL A 23 8.45 -7.11 8.72
N LEU A 24 8.58 -5.79 8.51
CA LEU A 24 8.88 -5.19 7.21
C LEU A 24 10.20 -5.73 6.63
N LEU A 25 11.28 -5.66 7.41
CA LEU A 25 12.61 -6.09 6.95
C LEU A 25 12.64 -7.60 6.62
N ARG A 26 12.01 -8.44 7.45
CA ARG A 26 11.88 -9.87 7.14
C ARG A 26 11.06 -10.10 5.88
N GLY A 27 9.99 -9.34 5.67
CA GLY A 27 9.15 -9.42 4.47
C GLY A 27 9.93 -9.09 3.20
N ILE A 28 10.77 -8.05 3.23
CA ILE A 28 11.63 -7.71 2.10
C ILE A 28 12.69 -8.80 1.87
N ILE A 29 13.36 -9.27 2.94
CA ILE A 29 14.42 -10.29 2.83
C ILE A 29 13.89 -11.64 2.31
N LYS A 30 12.68 -12.03 2.71
CA LYS A 30 12.08 -13.33 2.34
C LYS A 30 11.32 -13.27 1.02
N GLY A 31 11.12 -12.09 0.44
CA GLY A 31 10.42 -11.89 -0.82
C GLY A 31 8.90 -11.67 -0.81
N PRO A 32 8.12 -11.77 0.29
CA PRO A 32 6.69 -11.40 0.21
C PRO A 32 6.44 -9.90 0.07
N ILE A 33 7.43 -9.03 0.29
CA ILE A 33 7.34 -7.59 0.02
C ILE A 33 8.35 -7.25 -1.07
N ASP A 34 7.86 -6.71 -2.18
CA ASP A 34 8.69 -6.24 -3.28
C ASP A 34 9.38 -4.92 -2.87
N PRO A 35 10.72 -4.85 -2.83
CA PRO A 35 11.43 -3.61 -2.48
C PRO A 35 11.15 -2.44 -3.42
N ASP A 36 10.72 -2.70 -4.66
CA ASP A 36 10.40 -1.65 -5.63
C ASP A 36 9.04 -0.97 -5.31
N GLN A 37 8.27 -1.53 -4.37
CA GLN A 37 7.01 -0.95 -3.87
C GLN A 37 7.20 0.03 -2.70
N ALA A 38 8.41 0.58 -2.50
CA ALA A 38 8.65 1.60 -1.49
C ALA A 38 7.75 2.85 -1.65
N TRP A 39 7.28 3.12 -2.87
CA TRP A 39 6.35 4.21 -3.17
C TRP A 39 5.03 4.12 -2.40
N PHE A 40 4.61 2.91 -1.97
CA PHE A 40 3.38 2.71 -1.20
C PHE A 40 3.41 3.49 0.13
N TRP A 41 4.61 3.65 0.70
CA TRP A 41 4.82 4.31 1.99
C TRP A 41 5.08 5.81 1.88
N THR A 42 5.00 6.41 0.68
CA THR A 42 5.16 7.87 0.59
C THR A 42 3.95 8.57 1.18
N PRO A 43 4.10 9.77 1.75
CA PRO A 43 2.98 10.52 2.32
C PRO A 43 1.82 10.71 1.33
N GLU A 44 2.14 10.94 0.05
CA GLU A 44 1.14 11.16 -0.99
C GLU A 44 0.30 9.91 -1.24
N TRP A 45 0.93 8.72 -1.23
CA TRP A 45 0.22 7.46 -1.44
C TRP A 45 -0.61 7.09 -0.20
N GLN A 46 -0.05 7.29 1.00
CA GLN A 46 -0.77 7.03 2.25
C GLN A 46 -1.99 7.93 2.42
N GLU A 47 -1.96 9.18 1.94
CA GLU A 47 -3.17 10.03 1.90
C GLU A 47 -4.27 9.39 1.04
N GLY A 48 -3.92 8.87 -0.13
CA GLY A 48 -4.85 8.14 -0.99
C GLY A 48 -5.42 6.88 -0.33
N GLU A 49 -4.62 6.12 0.41
CA GLU A 49 -5.11 5.00 1.22
C GLU A 49 -6.09 5.46 2.30
N HIS A 50 -5.79 6.55 3.01
CA HIS A 50 -6.69 7.09 4.03
C HIS A 50 -8.02 7.55 3.42
N GLU A 51 -8.00 8.19 2.25
CA GLU A 51 -9.20 8.53 1.50
C GLU A 51 -9.98 7.27 1.12
N ALA A 52 -9.33 6.27 0.50
CA ALA A 52 -9.96 5.03 0.08
C ALA A 52 -10.58 4.25 1.26
N GLU A 53 -9.90 4.18 2.40
CA GLU A 53 -10.42 3.55 3.62
C GLU A 53 -11.64 4.30 4.17
N ALA A 54 -11.62 5.64 4.14
CA ALA A 54 -12.77 6.46 4.52
C ALA A 54 -13.95 6.25 3.56
N GLU A 55 -13.68 6.07 2.26
CA GLU A 55 -14.68 5.73 1.25
C GLU A 55 -15.30 4.35 1.48
N LEU A 56 -14.48 3.36 1.81
CA LEU A 56 -14.95 2.02 2.14
C LEU A 56 -15.82 2.03 3.41
N ALA A 57 -15.38 2.75 4.45
CA ALA A 57 -16.10 2.85 5.72
C ALA A 57 -17.49 3.50 5.59
N ARG A 58 -17.65 4.45 4.66
CA ARG A 58 -18.95 5.07 4.33
C ARG A 58 -19.80 4.24 3.37
N GLY A 59 -19.31 3.08 2.93
CA GLY A 59 -19.99 2.22 1.96
C GLY A 59 -20.06 2.84 0.55
N ALA A 60 -19.09 3.69 0.20
CA ALA A 60 -18.97 4.20 -1.16
C ALA A 60 -18.38 3.11 -2.09
N GLY A 61 -18.65 3.26 -3.38
CA GLY A 61 -18.30 2.27 -4.40
C GLY A 61 -19.44 1.31 -4.72
N VAL A 62 -19.15 0.34 -5.59
CA VAL A 62 -20.12 -0.66 -6.06
C VAL A 62 -19.58 -2.04 -5.73
N VAL A 63 -20.41 -2.85 -5.05
CA VAL A 63 -20.08 -4.25 -4.77
C VAL A 63 -20.66 -5.14 -5.85
N TYR A 64 -19.77 -5.79 -6.60
CA TYR A 64 -20.14 -6.83 -7.56
C TYR A 64 -20.11 -8.18 -6.87
N ARG A 65 -21.15 -9.00 -7.09
CA ARG A 65 -21.29 -10.32 -6.45
C ARG A 65 -20.73 -11.46 -7.29
N SER A 66 -20.27 -11.16 -8.48
CA SER A 66 -19.58 -12.09 -9.38
C SER A 66 -18.46 -11.35 -10.11
N THR A 67 -17.46 -12.12 -10.51
CA THR A 67 -16.36 -11.61 -11.35
C THR A 67 -16.89 -11.15 -12.70
N GLU A 68 -17.89 -11.85 -13.23
CA GLU A 68 -18.53 -11.55 -14.52
C GLU A 68 -19.23 -10.19 -14.49
N ASP A 69 -19.95 -9.86 -13.41
CA ASP A 69 -20.62 -8.55 -13.26
C ASP A 69 -19.59 -7.42 -13.17
N PHE A 70 -18.47 -7.65 -12.48
CA PHE A 70 -17.38 -6.68 -12.35
C PHE A 70 -16.70 -6.41 -13.71
N ILE A 71 -16.33 -7.47 -14.43
CA ILE A 71 -15.69 -7.35 -15.75
C ILE A 71 -16.64 -6.66 -16.74
N SER A 72 -17.92 -7.06 -16.77
CA SER A 72 -18.92 -6.45 -17.64
C SER A 72 -19.06 -4.95 -17.38
N HIS A 73 -18.95 -4.52 -16.11
CA HIS A 73 -18.93 -3.10 -15.78
C HIS A 73 -17.67 -2.40 -16.28
N LEU A 74 -16.48 -2.97 -16.04
CA LEU A 74 -15.20 -2.39 -16.50
C LEU A 74 -15.15 -2.22 -18.03
N GLU A 75 -15.70 -3.17 -18.78
CA GLU A 75 -15.79 -3.08 -20.25
C GLU A 75 -16.82 -2.05 -20.72
N SER A 76 -17.82 -1.72 -19.87
CA SER A 76 -18.86 -0.73 -20.18
C SER A 76 -18.44 0.72 -19.94
N VAL A 77 -17.44 0.93 -19.07
CA VAL A 77 -16.91 2.27 -18.79
C VAL A 77 -15.79 2.58 -19.78
N PRO A 78 -15.79 3.77 -20.42
CA PRO A 78 -14.65 4.19 -21.22
C PRO A 78 -13.40 4.25 -20.33
N PRO A 79 -12.21 3.95 -20.87
CA PRO A 79 -10.97 4.09 -20.11
C PRO A 79 -10.88 5.51 -19.57
N ALA A 80 -10.49 5.64 -18.30
CA ALA A 80 -10.26 6.95 -17.70
C ALA A 80 -9.29 7.73 -18.59
N GLU A 81 -9.66 8.96 -18.97
CA GLU A 81 -8.75 9.83 -19.70
C GLU A 81 -7.47 9.99 -18.88
N SER A 82 -6.34 9.73 -19.52
CA SER A 82 -5.03 9.98 -18.94
C SER A 82 -4.79 11.48 -18.95
N ASP A 83 -4.97 12.14 -17.80
CA ASP A 83 -4.45 13.49 -17.54
C ASP A 83 -2.91 13.49 -17.44
#